data_AF-A0AAW1C5E3-F1
#
_entry.id   AF-A0AAW1C5E3-F1
#
_cell.length_a   1.000
_cell.length_b   1.000
_cell.length_c   1.000
_cell.angle_alpha   90.00
_cell.angle_beta   90.00
_cell.angle_gamma   90.00
#
_symmetry.space_group_name_H-M   'P 1'
#
loop_
_entity.id
_entity.type
_entity.pdbx_description
1 polymer ?
#
loop_
_entity_poly.entity_id
_entity_poly.type
_entity_poly.pdbx_seq_one_letter_code
_entity_poly.pdbx_strand_id
1 'polypeptide(L)'
;MLEIINSCLTNSLHHNPNLVYALLYKRDLFEQFRTHPSFQDIMQNIDLVISFFSSRIEHPGAALSVERVLEIIKQGAVALPKDRLRKTRLPTTLDL
;
A
#
# COMPACT_ATOMS: atom_id res chain seq x y z
N MET A 1 -8.19 11.73 2.48
CA MET A 1 -8.05 10.65 1.48
C MET A 1 -6.89 9.71 1.80
N LEU A 2 -5.67 10.21 2.05
CA LEU A 2 -4.51 9.36 2.42
C LEU A 2 -4.72 8.50 3.68
N GLU A 3 -5.44 9.00 4.68
CA GLU A 3 -5.76 8.23 5.88
C GLU A 3 -6.71 7.06 5.62
N ILE A 4 -7.62 7.21 4.65
CA ILE A 4 -8.51 6.12 4.21
C ILE A 4 -7.65 5.02 3.58
N ILE A 5 -6.73 5.40 2.70
CA ILE A 5 -5.76 4.47 2.10
C ILE A 5 -4.95 3.79 3.20
N ASN A 6 -4.43 4.54 4.17
CA ASN A 6 -3.67 3.95 5.28
C ASN A 6 -4.49 2.95 6.11
N SER A 7 -5.76 3.26 6.37
CA SER A 7 -6.67 2.35 7.07
C SER A 7 -6.94 1.09 6.26
N CYS A 8 -7.14 1.20 4.95
CA CYS A 8 -7.27 0.05 4.07
C CYS A 8 -6.00 -0.81 4.06
N LEU A 9 -4.81 -0.19 4.00
CA LEU A 9 -3.51 -0.88 4.02
C LEU A 9 -3.26 -1.63 5.32
N THR A 10 -3.62 -1.03 6.46
CA THR A 10 -3.35 -1.59 7.79
C THR A 10 -4.42 -2.58 8.25
N ASN A 11 -5.70 -2.32 7.97
CA ASN A 11 -6.83 -3.03 8.58
C ASN A 11 -7.61 -3.90 7.60
N SER A 12 -7.54 -3.67 6.29
CA SER A 12 -8.50 -4.27 5.35
C SER A 12 -7.91 -4.63 3.99
N LEU A 13 -6.59 -4.82 3.91
CA LEU A 13 -5.92 -5.02 2.63
C LEU A 13 -6.43 -6.26 1.88
N HIS A 14 -6.74 -7.33 2.61
CA HIS A 14 -7.26 -8.59 2.07
C HIS A 14 -8.62 -8.41 1.39
N HIS A 15 -9.42 -7.44 1.87
CA HIS A 15 -10.72 -7.11 1.31
C HIS A 15 -10.63 -6.13 0.13
N ASN A 16 -9.46 -5.53 -0.11
CA ASN A 16 -9.27 -4.45 -1.09
C ASN A 16 -8.12 -4.73 -2.06
N PRO A 17 -8.13 -5.85 -2.81
CA PRO A 17 -7.06 -6.17 -3.76
C PRO A 17 -6.94 -5.14 -4.89
N ASN A 18 -8.06 -4.53 -5.30
CA ASN A 18 -8.08 -3.48 -6.31
C ASN A 18 -7.34 -2.20 -5.86
N LEU A 19 -7.29 -1.92 -4.56
CA LEU A 19 -6.51 -0.81 -4.03
C LEU A 19 -5.02 -1.07 -4.23
N VAL A 20 -4.54 -2.28 -3.89
CA VAL A 20 -3.14 -2.67 -4.12
C VAL A 20 -2.79 -2.61 -5.59
N TYR A 21 -3.68 -3.14 -6.45
CA TYR A 21 -3.54 -3.05 -7.88
C TYR A 21 -3.39 -1.58 -8.33
N ALA A 22 -4.29 -0.70 -7.90
CA ALA A 22 -4.19 0.73 -8.23
C ALA A 22 -2.88 1.36 -7.73
N LEU A 23 -2.43 1.04 -6.51
CA LEU A 23 -1.17 1.54 -5.95
C LEU A 23 0.05 1.12 -6.78
N LEU A 24 0.07 -0.11 -7.29
CA LEU A 24 1.15 -0.62 -8.15
C LEU A 24 1.26 0.17 -9.46
N TYR A 25 0.13 0.52 -10.10
CA TYR A 25 0.13 1.19 -11.41
C TYR A 25 0.08 2.72 -11.34
N LYS A 26 -0.27 3.30 -10.18
CA LYS A 26 -0.47 4.74 -10.00
C LYS A 26 0.39 5.31 -8.87
N ARG A 27 1.58 4.75 -8.64
CA ARG A 27 2.54 5.20 -7.62
C ARG A 27 2.83 6.70 -7.72
N ASP A 28 2.94 7.22 -8.94
CA ASP A 28 3.32 8.61 -9.20
C ASP A 28 2.33 9.62 -8.61
N LEU A 29 1.06 9.24 -8.46
CA LEU A 29 0.03 10.07 -7.82
C LEU A 29 0.36 10.41 -6.37
N PHE A 30 1.22 9.62 -5.73
CA PHE A 30 1.61 9.79 -4.33
C PHE A 30 2.90 10.59 -4.15
N GLU A 31 3.67 10.84 -5.22
CA GLU A 31 4.96 11.53 -5.11
C GLU A 31 4.82 12.94 -4.55
N GLN A 32 3.76 13.66 -4.94
CA GLN A 32 3.48 15.00 -4.44
C GLN A 32 3.28 15.07 -2.92
N PHE A 33 2.92 13.95 -2.26
CA PHE A 33 2.72 13.90 -0.81
C PHE A 33 4.00 13.56 -0.04
N ARG A 34 5.08 13.16 -0.72
CA ARG A 34 6.36 12.78 -0.09
C ARG A 34 7.10 13.95 0.55
N THR A 35 6.81 15.18 0.16
CA THR A 35 7.45 16.38 0.75
C THR A 35 6.79 16.82 2.05
N HIS A 36 5.57 16.34 2.34
CA HIS A 36 4.82 16.76 3.51
C HIS A 36 5.19 15.91 4.74
N PRO A 37 5.67 16.50 5.85
CA PRO A 37 6.09 15.76 7.05
C PRO A 37 4.99 14.87 7.65
N SER A 38 3.75 15.34 7.68
CA SER A 38 2.62 14.58 8.23
C SER A 38 2.25 13.32 7.44
N PHE A 39 2.75 13.16 6.20
CA PHE A 39 2.44 12.01 5.36
C PHE A 39 3.58 11.00 5.25
N GLN A 40 4.72 11.24 5.90
CA GLN A 40 5.89 10.33 5.82
C GLN A 40 5.54 8.89 6.19
N ASP A 41 4.75 8.70 7.26
CA ASP A 41 4.34 7.36 7.72
C ASP A 41 3.44 6.66 6.70
N ILE A 42 2.52 7.40 6.07
CA ILE A 42 1.62 6.86 5.04
C ILE A 42 2.41 6.53 3.78
N MET A 43 3.35 7.39 3.38
CA MET A 43 4.21 7.15 2.22
C MET A 43 5.08 5.90 2.42
N GLN A 44 5.64 5.71 3.61
CA GLN A 44 6.38 4.48 3.96
C GLN A 44 5.51 3.23 3.85
N ASN A 45 4.26 3.29 4.29
CA ASN A 45 3.34 2.16 4.16
C ASN A 45 3.01 1.85 2.70
N ILE A 46 2.78 2.88 1.88
CA ILE A 46 2.54 2.73 0.45
C ILE A 46 3.76 2.12 -0.24
N ASP A 47 4.97 2.62 0.04
CA ASP A 47 6.22 2.09 -0.53
C ASP A 47 6.47 0.64 -0.13
N LEU A 48 6.20 0.28 1.13
CA LEU A 48 6.33 -1.09 1.61
C LEU A 48 5.40 -2.04 0.84
N VAL A 49 4.13 -1.65 0.70
CA VAL A 49 3.13 -2.43 -0.03
C VAL A 49 3.53 -2.58 -1.49
N ILE A 50 3.88 -1.49 -2.17
CA ILE A 50 4.30 -1.51 -3.57
C ILE A 50 5.54 -2.40 -3.75
N SER A 51 6.57 -2.22 -2.93
CA SER A 51 7.81 -3.00 -3.01
C SER A 51 7.55 -4.50 -2.79
N PHE A 52 6.78 -4.84 -1.76
CA PHE A 52 6.43 -6.23 -1.45
C PHE A 52 5.71 -6.92 -2.62
N PHE A 53 4.69 -6.28 -3.21
CA PHE A 53 3.95 -6.90 -4.31
C PHE A 53 4.70 -6.84 -5.64
N SER A 54 5.46 -5.77 -5.93
CA SER A 54 6.27 -5.68 -7.15
C SER A 54 7.27 -6.83 -7.22
N SER A 55 7.96 -7.14 -6.11
CA SER A 55 8.91 -8.27 -6.05
C SER A 55 8.28 -9.65 -6.32
N ARG A 56 6.96 -9.79 -6.11
CA ARG A 56 6.21 -11.03 -6.38
C ARG A 56 5.64 -11.07 -7.79
N ILE A 57 5.50 -9.92 -8.43
CA ILE A 57 4.97 -9.76 -9.78
C ILE A 57 6.10 -9.85 -10.80
N GLU A 58 7.29 -9.34 -10.49
CA GLU A 58 8.48 -9.41 -11.35
C GLU A 58 8.97 -10.85 -11.52
N HIS A 59 8.38 -11.56 -12.47
CA HIS A 59 8.85 -12.85 -12.97
C HIS A 59 9.23 -12.71 -14.45
N PRO A 60 10.51 -12.85 -14.81
CA PRO A 60 10.96 -12.77 -16.20
C PRO A 60 10.22 -13.80 -17.08
N GLY A 61 9.60 -13.33 -18.17
CA GLY A 61 9.03 -14.20 -19.20
C GLY A 61 7.54 -14.54 -19.07
N ALA A 62 6.84 -14.06 -18.04
CA ALA A 62 5.40 -14.25 -17.91
C ALA A 62 4.61 -13.03 -18.43
N ALA A 63 3.68 -13.25 -19.36
CA ALA A 63 2.65 -12.25 -19.65
C ALA A 63 1.72 -12.13 -18.42
N LEU A 64 1.83 -11.02 -17.69
CA LEU A 64 1.02 -10.78 -16.50
C LEU A 64 -0.36 -10.27 -16.92
N SER A 65 -1.38 -11.13 -16.82
CA SER A 65 -2.78 -10.70 -16.94
C SER A 65 -3.25 -10.01 -15.65
N VAL A 66 -4.31 -9.21 -15.76
CA VAL A 66 -4.91 -8.53 -14.60
C VAL A 66 -5.37 -9.54 -13.55
N GLU A 67 -5.97 -10.66 -13.99
CA GLU A 67 -6.41 -11.76 -13.13
C GLU A 67 -5.23 -12.33 -12.35
N ARG A 68 -4.09 -12.53 -13.01
CA ARG A 68 -2.89 -13.06 -12.36
C ARG A 68 -2.34 -12.11 -11.31
N VAL A 69 -2.30 -10.80 -11.60
CA VAL A 69 -1.87 -9.80 -10.62
C VAL A 69 -2.82 -9.78 -9.42
N LEU A 70 -4.13 -9.83 -9.64
CA LEU A 70 -5.11 -9.86 -8.55
C LEU A 70 -5.01 -11.14 -7.70
N GLU A 71 -4.71 -12.29 -8.29
CA GLU A 71 -4.41 -13.53 -7.53
C GLU A 71 -3.17 -13.38 -6.66
N ILE A 72 -2.07 -12.86 -7.22
CA ILE A 72 -0.83 -12.61 -6.46
C ILE A 72 -1.11 -11.67 -5.29
N ILE A 73 -1.91 -10.62 -5.50
CA ILE A 73 -2.31 -9.69 -4.44
C ILE A 73 -3.10 -10.41 -3.35
N LYS A 74 -4.12 -11.20 -3.72
CA LYS A 74 -4.96 -11.94 -2.75
C LYS A 74 -4.13 -12.91 -1.91
N GLN A 75 -3.21 -13.65 -2.53
CA GLN A 75 -2.34 -14.59 -1.85
C GLN A 75 -1.28 -13.88 -0.99
N GLY A 76 -0.66 -12.84 -1.54
CA GLY A 76 0.40 -12.09 -0.87
C GLY A 76 -0.09 -11.24 0.30
N ALA A 77 -1.35 -10.82 0.32
CA ALA A 77 -1.91 -10.01 1.41
C ALA A 77 -1.78 -10.68 2.79
N VAL A 78 -1.87 -12.01 2.85
CA VAL A 78 -1.69 -12.80 4.09
C VAL A 78 -0.24 -12.78 4.57
N ALA A 79 0.71 -12.72 3.64
CA ALA A 79 2.15 -12.75 3.92
C ALA A 79 2.77 -11.34 4.06
N LEU A 80 1.98 -10.28 3.88
CA LEU A 80 2.47 -8.92 4.06
C LEU A 80 2.89 -8.71 5.53
N PRO A 81 4.10 -8.18 5.80
CA PRO A 81 4.57 -7.92 7.16
C PRO A 81 3.83 -6.71 7.77
N LYS A 82 2.63 -6.97 8.29
CA LYS A 82 1.75 -5.94 8.85
C LYS A 82 2.35 -5.23 10.07
N ASP A 83 3.28 -5.87 10.76
CA ASP A 83 4.05 -5.30 11.87
C ASP A 83 4.92 -4.11 11.44
N ARG A 84 5.34 -4.08 10.17
CA ARG A 84 6.13 -2.99 9.60
C ARG A 84 5.28 -1.82 9.10
N LEU A 85 3.95 -1.97 9.04
CA LEU A 85 3.06 -0.88 8.68
C LEU A 85 2.89 0.07 9.87
N ARG A 86 3.16 1.34 9.63
CA ARG A 86 3.05 2.40 10.63
C ARG A 86 1.57 2.75 10.82
N LYS A 87 1.03 2.47 12.00
CA LYS A 87 -0.29 3.01 12.38
C LYS A 87 -0.15 4.51 12.50
N THR A 88 -0.89 5.27 11.70
CA THR A 88 -0.98 6.71 11.87
C THR A 88 -1.55 6.99 13.26
N ARG A 89 -0.70 7.50 14.15
CA ARG A 89 -1.21 8.23 15.31
C ARG A 89 -1.73 9.53 14.75
N LEU A 90 -3.06 9.64 14.61
CA LEU A 90 -3.67 10.95 14.61
C LEU A 90 -3.12 11.67 15.85
N PRO A 91 -2.61 12.91 15.73
CA PRO A 91 -2.34 13.70 16.92
C PRO A 91 -3.67 13.82 17.66
N THR A 92 -3.84 13.04 18.71
CA THR A 92 -4.90 13.24 19.69
C THR A 92 -4.48 14.44 20.51
N THR A 93 -4.81 15.64 20.01
CA THR A 93 -4.93 16.93 20.72
C THR A 93 -5.33 17.98 19.65
N LEU A 94 -6.36 18.84 19.75
CA LEU A 94 -6.92 19.55 20.91
C LEU A 94 -5.85 19.93 21.94
N ASP A 95 -4.76 20.50 21.45
CA ASP A 95 -3.83 21.35 22.19
C ASP A 95 -3.91 22.74 21.53
N LEU A 96 -5.10 23.36 21.64
CA LEU A 96 -5.30 24.81 21.50
C LEU A 96 -5.72 25.35 22.88
#